data_AF-A0A418YEA7-F1
#
_entry.id   AF-A0A418YEA7-F1
#
_cell.length_a   1.000
_cell.length_b   1.000
_cell.length_c   1.000
_cell.angle_alpha   90.00
_cell.angle_beta   90.00
_cell.angle_gamma   90.00
#
_symmetry.space_group_name_H-M   'P 1'
#
loop_
_entity.id
_entity.type
_entity.pdbx_description
1 polymer ?
#
loop_
_entity_poly.entity_id
_entity_poly.type
_entity_poly.pdbx_seq_one_letter_code
_entity_poly.pdbx_strand_id
1 'polypeptide(L)'
;MLNKNLKNLLFFVFILFSGHLKAAVYSCDVDGKKVYQDIPCTDGKYLGAVKGPKQIVGGFHKTWFLRPAMLPSRPTCNQTACLCDGKKYPYKTDEWLLVMNAMAGLPSSWNMHQSYAERQKKHDSDALREGTIKYACDVAMKQEIVRKFYDQVANKITADSQSAEEAFEKLDKKCDKLSKTSSDDAEAIINCYNGTRVSRNKALRSKKRKSSDYKYLMSQAEILKKAREIEQW
;
A
#
# COMPACT_ATOMS: atom_id res chain seq x y z
N MET A 1 20.55 58.33 -24.87
CA MET A 1 19.51 57.33 -25.22
C MET A 1 20.11 55.94 -25.10
N LEU A 2 19.99 55.29 -23.93
CA LEU A 2 20.42 53.91 -23.74
C LEU A 2 19.32 52.94 -24.20
N ASN A 3 19.78 51.89 -24.87
CA ASN A 3 19.04 51.01 -25.77
C ASN A 3 17.93 50.21 -25.06
N LYS A 4 16.67 50.34 -25.51
CA LYS A 4 15.48 49.66 -24.94
C LYS A 4 15.60 48.13 -24.91
N ASN A 5 16.50 47.55 -25.71
CA ASN A 5 16.71 46.10 -25.79
C ASN A 5 17.51 45.51 -24.60
N LEU A 6 18.20 46.34 -23.79
CA LEU A 6 18.95 45.85 -22.63
C LEU A 6 18.04 45.58 -21.41
N LYS A 7 16.86 46.23 -21.35
CA LYS A 7 15.91 46.06 -20.25
C LYS A 7 15.19 44.70 -20.29
N ASN A 8 14.95 44.14 -21.49
CA ASN A 8 14.32 42.82 -21.61
C ASN A 8 15.30 41.66 -21.32
N LEU A 9 16.60 41.88 -21.50
CA LEU A 9 17.61 40.87 -21.15
C LEU A 9 17.80 40.77 -19.62
N LEU A 10 17.70 41.89 -18.91
CA LEU A 10 17.79 41.93 -17.44
C LEU A 10 16.58 41.32 -16.74
N PHE A 11 15.40 41.33 -17.37
CA PHE A 11 14.20 40.70 -16.79
C PHE A 11 14.23 39.16 -16.90
N PHE A 12 14.90 38.59 -17.92
CA PHE A 12 15.04 37.15 -18.07
C PHE A 12 16.08 36.52 -17.12
N VAL A 13 17.09 37.29 -16.69
CA VAL A 13 18.09 36.80 -15.72
C VAL A 13 17.52 36.72 -14.29
N PHE A 14 16.47 37.48 -13.97
CA PHE A 14 15.80 37.41 -12.66
C PHE A 14 14.94 36.15 -12.46
N ILE A 15 14.51 35.48 -13.54
CA ILE A 15 13.69 34.25 -13.46
C ILE A 15 14.56 33.00 -13.23
N LEU A 16 15.87 33.08 -13.50
CA LEU A 16 16.81 31.97 -13.33
C LEU A 16 17.42 31.89 -11.92
N PHE A 17 17.21 32.90 -11.09
CA PHE A 17 17.62 32.85 -9.69
C PHE A 17 16.44 32.52 -8.78
N SER A 18 16.45 31.25 -8.36
CA SER A 18 16.22 30.85 -6.96
C SER A 18 14.79 30.67 -6.47
N GLY A 19 14.04 29.84 -7.21
CA GLY A 19 13.17 28.83 -6.58
C GLY A 19 14.01 27.81 -5.82
N HIS A 20 14.68 28.22 -4.75
CA HIS A 20 15.26 27.31 -3.78
C HIS A 20 14.16 26.93 -2.79
N LEU A 21 13.30 25.98 -3.16
CA LEU A 21 12.77 25.03 -2.18
C LEU A 21 13.97 24.19 -1.68
N LYS A 22 14.88 24.82 -0.94
CA LYS A 22 15.79 24.11 -0.05
C LYS A 22 14.88 23.54 1.01
N ALA A 23 14.62 22.24 0.94
CA ALA A 23 14.16 21.50 2.10
C ALA A 23 15.18 21.83 3.20
N ALA A 24 14.79 22.68 4.15
CA ALA A 24 15.62 22.98 5.29
C ALA A 24 15.71 21.68 6.08
N VAL A 25 16.87 21.04 6.01
CA VAL A 25 17.11 19.82 6.77
C VAL A 25 17.44 20.26 8.19
N TYR A 26 16.45 20.20 9.07
CA TYR A 26 16.61 20.50 10.49
C TYR A 26 17.32 19.33 11.16
N SER A 27 18.43 19.61 11.84
CA SER A 27 19.11 18.62 12.68
C SER A 27 18.47 18.61 14.06
N CYS A 28 17.82 17.52 14.43
CA CYS A 28 17.33 17.28 15.78
C CYS A 28 18.33 16.41 16.55
N ASP A 29 18.55 16.75 17.81
CA ASP A 29 19.23 15.87 18.76
C ASP A 29 18.17 14.94 19.38
N VAL A 30 18.31 13.64 19.14
CA VAL A 30 17.43 12.60 19.67
C VAL A 30 18.31 11.57 20.37
N ASP A 31 18.22 11.53 21.70
CA ASP A 31 18.98 10.63 22.56
C ASP A 31 20.51 10.68 22.28
N GLY A 32 21.06 11.89 22.11
CA GLY A 32 22.49 12.11 21.88
C GLY A 32 22.97 11.85 20.45
N LYS A 33 22.04 11.68 19.49
CA LYS A 33 22.33 11.48 18.08
C LYS A 33 21.66 12.51 17.20
N LYS A 34 22.40 13.03 16.22
CA LYS A 34 21.89 13.96 15.21
C LYS A 34 21.10 13.21 14.13
N VAL A 35 19.82 13.54 14.03
CA VAL A 35 18.93 13.10 12.94
C VAL A 35 18.42 14.31 12.18
N TYR A 36 18.16 14.11 10.89
CA TYR A 36 17.90 15.18 9.94
C TYR A 36 16.48 15.05 9.39
N GLN A 37 15.65 16.08 9.54
CA GLN A 37 14.23 16.07 9.17
C GLN A 37 13.88 17.32 8.36
N ASP A 38 12.81 17.24 7.57
CA ASP A 38 12.33 18.32 6.72
C ASP A 38 11.32 19.25 7.43
N ILE A 39 10.97 18.94 8.69
CA ILE A 39 10.04 19.70 9.54
C ILE A 39 10.79 20.14 10.81
N PRO A 40 10.58 21.37 11.33
CA PRO A 40 11.24 21.86 12.55
C PRO A 40 10.95 20.96 13.77
N CYS A 41 11.95 20.74 14.61
CA CYS A 41 11.79 19.94 15.83
C CYS A 41 10.86 20.68 16.80
N THR A 42 9.61 20.24 16.95
CA THR A 42 8.77 20.61 18.09
C THR A 42 9.26 19.84 19.32
N ASP A 43 10.19 20.46 20.06
CA ASP A 43 10.64 20.06 21.39
C ASP A 43 10.89 18.56 21.61
N GLY A 44 11.81 17.96 20.83
CA GLY A 44 12.64 16.80 21.21
C GLY A 44 11.98 15.57 21.83
N LYS A 45 10.65 15.51 21.87
CA LYS A 45 9.90 14.46 22.53
C LYS A 45 9.53 13.49 21.45
N TYR A 46 10.10 12.30 21.59
CA TYR A 46 9.51 11.05 21.16
C TYR A 46 7.97 11.20 21.18
N LEU A 47 7.36 11.44 20.00
CA LEU A 47 5.92 11.36 19.86
C LEU A 47 5.61 9.90 20.14
N GLY A 48 5.11 9.63 21.34
CA GLY A 48 4.84 8.30 21.86
C GLY A 48 4.38 7.38 20.73
N ALA A 49 5.06 6.26 20.49
CA ALA A 49 4.57 5.21 19.59
C ALA A 49 3.08 5.08 19.82
N VAL A 50 2.29 5.54 18.85
CA VAL A 50 0.84 5.57 18.99
C VAL A 50 0.43 4.13 19.16
N LYS A 51 0.10 3.73 20.39
CA LYS A 51 -0.13 2.32 20.72
C LYS A 51 -1.11 1.77 19.71
N GLY A 52 -0.64 0.83 18.89
CA GLY A 52 -1.53 0.07 18.05
C GLY A 52 -2.36 -0.81 18.98
N PRO A 53 -3.61 -1.11 18.66
CA PRO A 53 -4.35 -2.09 19.41
C PRO A 53 -3.59 -3.42 19.40
N LYS A 54 -3.58 -4.10 20.54
CA LYS A 54 -3.13 -5.49 20.64
C LYS A 54 -4.10 -6.32 19.80
N GLN A 55 -3.67 -6.71 18.60
CA GLN A 55 -4.39 -7.56 17.65
C GLN A 55 -5.85 -7.16 17.37
N ILE A 56 -6.10 -6.65 16.16
CA ILE A 56 -7.47 -6.59 15.65
C ILE A 56 -7.80 -7.94 15.05
N VAL A 57 -8.88 -8.55 15.52
CA VAL A 57 -9.52 -9.67 14.82
C VAL A 57 -10.20 -9.09 13.59
N GLY A 58 -9.51 -9.16 12.44
CA GLY A 58 -10.04 -8.78 11.14
C GLY A 58 -9.81 -7.31 10.75
N GLY A 59 -8.71 -7.04 10.06
CA GLY A 59 -8.50 -5.79 9.30
C GLY A 59 -7.36 -4.90 9.78
N PHE A 60 -7.13 -3.81 9.04
CA PHE A 60 -6.12 -2.80 9.36
C PHE A 60 -6.53 -1.92 10.54
N HIS A 61 -5.57 -1.55 11.38
CA HIS A 61 -5.76 -0.40 12.27
C HIS A 61 -5.25 0.88 11.60
N LYS A 62 -6.01 1.97 11.74
CA LYS A 62 -5.61 3.30 11.24
C LYS A 62 -4.22 3.73 11.73
N THR A 63 -3.82 3.34 12.95
CA THR A 63 -2.52 3.74 13.49
C THR A 63 -1.34 3.07 12.80
N TRP A 64 -1.54 1.97 12.08
CA TRP A 64 -0.48 1.29 11.34
C TRP A 64 -0.04 2.07 10.09
N PHE A 65 -0.80 3.10 9.71
CA PHE A 65 -0.46 4.02 8.65
C PHE A 65 0.09 5.35 9.17
N LEU A 66 0.31 5.49 10.47
CA LEU A 66 1.05 6.63 10.98
C LEU A 66 2.53 6.47 10.67
N ARG A 67 3.23 7.57 10.45
CA ARG A 67 4.68 7.57 10.34
C ARG A 67 5.32 6.95 11.61
N PRO A 68 6.15 5.90 11.47
CA PRO A 68 6.81 5.31 12.62
C PRO A 68 7.82 6.28 13.24
N ALA A 69 7.95 6.24 14.57
CA ALA A 69 8.96 7.02 15.27
C ALA A 69 10.36 6.56 14.85
N MET A 70 11.35 7.45 14.92
CA MET A 70 12.75 7.13 14.58
C MET A 70 12.95 6.59 13.16
N LEU A 71 12.10 6.98 12.22
CA LEU A 71 12.29 6.71 10.81
C LEU A 71 13.47 7.57 10.28
N PRO A 72 14.63 6.96 9.98
CA PRO A 72 15.86 7.71 9.64
C PRO A 72 15.78 8.47 8.33
N SER A 73 14.99 7.99 7.36
CA SER A 73 14.84 8.60 6.04
C SER A 73 13.47 8.27 5.45
N ARG A 74 13.03 9.09 4.48
CA ARG A 74 11.81 8.78 3.72
C ARG A 74 12.03 7.53 2.86
N PRO A 75 11.12 6.55 2.88
CA PRO A 75 11.23 5.42 1.98
C PRO A 75 11.09 5.90 0.53
N THR A 76 11.89 5.34 -0.36
CA THR A 76 11.76 5.58 -1.81
C THR A 76 11.55 4.27 -2.52
N CYS A 77 10.47 4.18 -3.29
CA CYS A 77 10.06 2.95 -3.95
C CYS A 77 9.99 3.19 -5.45
N ASN A 78 10.74 2.42 -6.24
CA ASN A 78 10.70 2.47 -7.71
C ASN A 78 9.87 1.28 -8.25
N GLN A 79 10.19 0.72 -9.42
CA GLN A 79 9.52 -0.46 -9.99
C GLN A 79 10.18 -1.80 -9.59
N THR A 80 11.34 -1.76 -8.92
CA THR A 80 12.14 -2.97 -8.62
C THR A 80 12.50 -3.11 -7.15
N ALA A 81 12.43 -2.05 -6.36
CA ALA A 81 12.67 -2.09 -4.91
C ALA A 81 12.12 -0.87 -4.17
N CYS A 82 11.96 -1.04 -2.87
CA CYS A 82 11.95 0.05 -1.89
C CYS A 82 13.31 0.19 -1.21
N LEU A 83 13.65 1.42 -0.83
CA LEU A 83 14.86 1.77 -0.11
C LEU A 83 14.51 2.61 1.12
N CYS A 84 15.13 2.30 2.25
CA CYS A 84 15.07 3.10 3.48
C CYS A 84 16.39 2.96 4.22
N ASP A 85 17.11 4.06 4.44
CA ASP A 85 18.38 4.08 5.18
C ASP A 85 19.42 3.07 4.68
N GLY A 86 19.63 3.04 3.36
CA GLY A 86 20.53 2.08 2.71
C GLY A 86 20.03 0.63 2.68
N LYS A 87 18.93 0.29 3.38
CA LYS A 87 18.29 -1.02 3.30
C LYS A 87 17.43 -1.10 2.04
N LYS A 88 17.54 -2.22 1.33
CA LYS A 88 16.81 -2.48 0.08
C LYS A 88 15.81 -3.62 0.28
N TYR A 89 14.56 -3.37 -0.08
CA TYR A 89 13.50 -4.36 -0.18
C TYR A 89 13.17 -4.61 -1.65
N PRO A 90 13.77 -5.63 -2.30
CA PRO A 90 13.55 -5.90 -3.72
C PRO A 90 12.15 -6.45 -3.96
N TYR A 91 11.54 -6.05 -5.06
CA TYR A 91 10.33 -6.69 -5.58
C TYR A 91 10.76 -7.82 -6.51
N LYS A 92 10.30 -9.03 -6.24
CA LYS A 92 10.51 -10.19 -7.11
C LYS A 92 9.19 -10.72 -7.69
N THR A 93 8.10 -10.00 -7.46
CA THR A 93 6.75 -10.54 -7.51
C THR A 93 5.79 -9.60 -8.23
N ASP A 94 4.69 -10.16 -8.72
CA ASP A 94 3.52 -9.42 -9.22
C ASP A 94 3.08 -8.32 -8.23
N GLU A 95 2.58 -7.22 -8.75
CA GLU A 95 2.13 -6.05 -7.97
C GLU A 95 1.01 -6.43 -7.01
N TRP A 96 0.12 -7.34 -7.42
CA TRP A 96 -0.89 -7.92 -6.52
C TRP A 96 -0.24 -8.55 -5.29
N LEU A 97 0.78 -9.40 -5.49
CA LEU A 97 1.43 -10.12 -4.41
C LEU A 97 2.23 -9.14 -3.54
N LEU A 98 2.81 -8.12 -4.15
CA LEU A 98 3.51 -7.05 -3.46
C LEU A 98 2.59 -6.28 -2.50
N VAL A 99 1.43 -5.82 -2.98
CA VAL A 99 0.43 -5.12 -2.16
C VAL A 99 -0.11 -6.03 -1.07
N MET A 100 -0.48 -7.27 -1.40
CA MET A 100 -1.02 -8.22 -0.42
C MET A 100 0.00 -8.58 0.67
N ASN A 101 1.27 -8.76 0.32
CA ASN A 101 2.34 -9.02 1.29
C ASN A 101 2.62 -7.79 2.16
N ALA A 102 2.61 -6.59 1.59
CA ALA A 102 2.78 -5.36 2.35
C ALA A 102 1.62 -5.18 3.35
N MET A 103 0.39 -5.38 2.89
CA MET A 103 -0.82 -5.39 3.69
C MET A 103 -0.73 -6.44 4.83
N ALA A 104 -0.46 -7.71 4.52
CA ALA A 104 -0.38 -8.76 5.53
C ALA A 104 0.78 -8.58 6.52
N GLY A 105 1.91 -8.00 6.08
CA GLY A 105 3.12 -7.82 6.88
C GLY A 105 3.12 -6.57 7.75
N LEU A 106 2.34 -5.54 7.39
CA LEU A 106 2.30 -4.26 8.11
C LEU A 106 1.99 -4.40 9.61
N PRO A 107 1.00 -5.21 10.06
CA PRO A 107 0.70 -5.38 11.49
C PRO A 107 1.89 -5.96 12.27
N SER A 108 2.55 -6.96 11.70
CA SER A 108 3.71 -7.61 12.33
C SER A 108 4.89 -6.65 12.43
N SER A 109 5.24 -5.95 11.35
CA SER A 109 6.30 -4.95 11.36
C SER A 109 6.00 -3.81 12.33
N TRP A 110 4.74 -3.37 12.42
CA TRP A 110 4.31 -2.35 13.37
C TRP A 110 4.49 -2.81 14.82
N ASN A 111 4.01 -4.00 15.16
CA ASN A 111 4.15 -4.57 16.50
C ASN A 111 5.62 -4.74 16.91
N MET A 112 6.47 -5.17 15.98
CA MET A 112 7.90 -5.28 16.20
C MET A 112 8.54 -3.90 16.44
N HIS A 113 8.19 -2.91 15.63
CA HIS A 113 8.65 -1.53 15.84
C HIS A 113 8.25 -1.02 17.23
N GLN A 114 6.99 -1.20 17.64
CA GLN A 114 6.50 -0.77 18.95
C GLN A 114 7.22 -1.48 20.10
N SER A 115 7.39 -2.80 20.00
CA SER A 115 8.09 -3.58 21.02
C SER A 115 9.54 -3.13 21.21
N TYR A 116 10.28 -2.91 20.12
CA TYR A 116 11.66 -2.43 20.18
C TYR A 116 11.74 -1.01 20.72
N ALA A 117 10.85 -0.11 20.27
CA ALA A 117 10.83 1.26 20.74
C ALA A 117 10.45 1.36 22.23
N GLU A 118 9.52 0.54 22.72
CA GLU A 118 9.17 0.46 24.15
C GLU A 118 10.33 -0.08 25.00
N ARG A 119 11.08 -1.07 24.50
CA ARG A 119 12.27 -1.59 25.19
C ARG A 119 13.41 -0.59 25.21
N GLN A 120 13.62 0.14 24.12
CA GLN A 120 14.65 1.17 24.01
C GLN A 120 14.44 2.30 25.03
N LYS A 121 13.19 2.70 25.29
CA LYS A 121 12.88 3.68 26.36
C LYS A 121 13.35 3.26 27.75
N LYS A 122 13.38 1.95 28.00
CA LYS A 122 13.78 1.38 29.31
C LYS A 122 15.27 1.08 29.37
N HIS A 123 15.88 0.80 28.22
CA HIS A 123 17.26 0.37 28.10
C HIS A 123 17.89 1.04 26.89
N ASP A 124 18.86 1.92 27.13
CA ASP A 124 19.65 2.50 26.06
C ASP A 124 20.67 1.47 25.56
N SER A 125 20.43 0.95 24.36
CA SER A 125 21.27 -0.07 23.73
C SER A 125 21.28 0.14 22.23
N ASP A 126 22.48 0.12 21.66
CA ASP A 126 22.68 0.22 20.21
C ASP A 126 21.90 -0.84 19.43
N ALA A 127 21.84 -2.07 19.95
CA ALA A 127 21.09 -3.17 19.34
C ALA A 127 19.57 -2.92 19.35
N LEU A 128 19.04 -2.32 20.43
CA LEU A 128 17.63 -1.94 20.49
C LEU A 128 17.33 -0.82 19.50
N ARG A 129 18.19 0.19 19.43
CA ARG A 129 18.05 1.29 18.47
C ARG A 129 18.11 0.80 17.01
N GLU A 130 19.05 -0.08 16.68
CA GLU A 130 19.13 -0.68 15.33
C GLU A 130 17.86 -1.46 14.98
N GLY A 131 17.34 -2.23 15.94
CA GLY A 131 16.06 -2.92 15.80
C GLY A 131 14.89 -1.97 15.58
N THR A 132 14.79 -0.89 16.38
CA THR A 132 13.74 0.14 16.23
C THR A 132 13.78 0.75 14.83
N ILE A 133 14.96 1.14 14.34
CA ILE A 133 15.16 1.71 13.00
C ILE A 133 14.82 0.70 11.91
N LYS A 134 15.26 -0.56 12.05
CA LYS A 134 14.95 -1.64 11.11
C LYS A 134 13.44 -1.78 10.91
N TYR A 135 12.70 -1.93 12.00
CA TYR A 135 11.25 -2.13 11.90
C TYR A 135 10.50 -0.85 11.53
N ALA A 136 11.02 0.34 11.85
CA ALA A 136 10.51 1.61 11.32
C ALA A 136 10.61 1.66 9.79
N CYS A 137 11.77 1.30 9.21
CA CYS A 137 11.92 1.18 7.76
C CYS A 137 11.00 0.11 7.16
N ASP A 138 10.86 -1.06 7.81
CA ASP A 138 9.97 -2.13 7.32
C ASP A 138 8.51 -1.71 7.27
N VAL A 139 8.07 -0.91 8.24
CA VAL A 139 6.74 -0.28 8.25
C VAL A 139 6.63 0.72 7.10
N ALA A 140 7.57 1.67 7.02
CA ALA A 140 7.52 2.76 6.06
C ALA A 140 7.55 2.25 4.60
N MET A 141 8.36 1.24 4.29
CA MET A 141 8.38 0.63 2.96
C MET A 141 7.06 -0.07 2.62
N LYS A 142 6.41 -0.74 3.58
CA LYS A 142 5.10 -1.39 3.35
C LYS A 142 3.99 -0.36 3.16
N GLN A 143 3.99 0.71 3.96
CA GLN A 143 3.08 1.85 3.77
C GLN A 143 3.24 2.45 2.37
N GLU A 144 4.48 2.66 1.94
CA GLU A 144 4.80 3.23 0.61
C GLU A 144 4.38 2.31 -0.55
N ILE A 145 4.54 0.99 -0.40
CA ILE A 145 4.03 -0.01 -1.36
C ILE A 145 2.51 0.09 -1.48
N VAL A 146 1.80 0.07 -0.35
CA VAL A 146 0.33 0.15 -0.34
C VAL A 146 -0.11 1.49 -0.94
N ARG A 147 0.53 2.59 -0.57
CA ARG A 147 0.29 3.91 -1.13
C ARG A 147 0.36 3.92 -2.65
N LYS A 148 1.47 3.41 -3.19
CA LYS A 148 1.80 3.55 -4.61
C LYS A 148 1.00 2.61 -5.51
N PHE A 149 0.74 1.39 -5.05
CA PHE A 149 0.23 0.34 -5.92
C PHE A 149 -1.20 -0.13 -5.58
N TYR A 150 -1.79 0.28 -4.46
CA TYR A 150 -3.12 -0.20 -4.06
C TYR A 150 -4.21 0.11 -5.09
N ASP A 151 -4.30 1.35 -5.58
CA ASP A 151 -5.38 1.74 -6.50
C ASP A 151 -5.31 0.94 -7.81
N GLN A 152 -4.11 0.75 -8.35
CA GLN A 152 -3.87 -0.08 -9.53
C GLN A 152 -4.28 -1.54 -9.31
N VAL A 153 -3.88 -2.13 -8.18
CA VAL A 153 -4.24 -3.51 -7.83
C VAL A 153 -5.75 -3.66 -7.56
N ALA A 154 -6.36 -2.70 -6.87
CA ALA A 154 -7.79 -2.68 -6.57
C ALA A 154 -8.63 -2.59 -7.85
N ASN A 155 -8.24 -1.73 -8.80
CA ASN A 155 -8.89 -1.62 -10.10
C ASN A 155 -8.78 -2.93 -10.90
N LYS A 156 -7.58 -3.52 -10.94
CA LYS A 156 -7.34 -4.80 -11.61
C LYS A 156 -8.19 -5.94 -11.01
N ILE A 157 -8.24 -6.05 -9.69
CA ILE A 157 -9.06 -7.08 -9.02
C ILE A 157 -10.56 -6.84 -9.25
N THR A 158 -11.00 -5.59 -9.26
CA THR A 158 -12.40 -5.25 -9.56
C THR A 158 -12.78 -5.70 -10.96
N ALA A 159 -11.95 -5.38 -11.95
CA ALA A 159 -12.15 -5.82 -13.33
C ALA A 159 -12.12 -7.36 -13.44
N ASP A 160 -11.13 -8.02 -12.85
CA ASP A 160 -11.02 -9.48 -12.84
C ASP A 160 -12.23 -10.16 -12.20
N SER A 161 -12.77 -9.58 -11.12
CA SER A 161 -13.95 -10.11 -10.43
C SER A 161 -15.21 -9.96 -11.29
N GLN A 162 -15.38 -8.81 -11.95
CA GLN A 162 -16.49 -8.58 -12.87
C GLN A 162 -16.43 -9.51 -14.08
N SER A 163 -15.27 -9.63 -14.73
CA SER A 163 -15.09 -10.53 -15.87
C SER A 163 -15.28 -12.01 -15.48
N ALA A 164 -14.88 -12.42 -14.27
CA ALA A 164 -15.11 -13.78 -13.79
C ALA A 164 -16.60 -14.06 -13.50
N GLU A 165 -17.33 -13.06 -13.01
CA GLU A 165 -18.79 -13.12 -12.82
C GLU A 165 -19.49 -13.31 -14.16
N GLU A 166 -19.22 -12.42 -15.13
CA GLU A 166 -19.81 -12.45 -16.48
C GLU A 166 -19.52 -13.76 -17.21
N ALA A 167 -18.28 -14.26 -17.11
CA ALA A 167 -17.89 -15.53 -17.72
C ALA A 167 -18.65 -16.72 -17.11
N PHE A 168 -18.88 -16.70 -15.79
CA PHE A 168 -19.69 -17.71 -15.13
C PHE A 168 -21.15 -17.60 -15.56
N GLU A 169 -21.76 -16.42 -15.51
CA GLU A 169 -23.16 -16.21 -15.91
C GLU A 169 -23.43 -16.63 -17.36
N LYS A 170 -22.50 -16.32 -18.28
CA LYS A 170 -22.63 -16.73 -19.68
C LYS A 170 -22.66 -18.25 -19.85
N LEU A 171 -21.88 -18.98 -19.04
CA LEU A 171 -21.89 -20.44 -19.03
C LEU A 171 -23.14 -21.00 -18.34
N ASP A 172 -23.60 -20.36 -17.27
CA ASP A 172 -24.79 -20.75 -16.51
C ASP A 172 -26.05 -20.64 -17.39
N LYS A 173 -26.21 -19.50 -18.06
CA LYS A 173 -27.34 -19.20 -18.96
C LYS A 173 -27.30 -19.98 -20.29
N LYS A 174 -26.20 -20.66 -20.62
CA LYS A 174 -26.03 -21.35 -21.91
C LYS A 174 -27.00 -22.52 -22.06
N CYS A 175 -27.25 -23.26 -20.99
CA CYS A 175 -28.15 -24.42 -21.00
C CYS A 175 -29.58 -24.08 -20.59
N ASP A 176 -29.84 -22.91 -20.01
CA ASP A 176 -31.18 -22.45 -19.60
C ASP A 176 -32.10 -22.09 -20.79
N LYS A 177 -31.53 -21.91 -22.00
CA LYS A 177 -32.30 -21.59 -23.22
C LYS A 177 -33.01 -22.81 -23.85
N LEU A 178 -32.78 -24.01 -23.34
CA LEU A 178 -33.44 -25.23 -23.81
C LEU A 178 -34.78 -25.35 -23.05
N SER A 179 -35.89 -25.30 -23.78
CA SER A 179 -37.26 -25.27 -23.23
C SER A 179 -37.55 -26.48 -22.34
N LYS A 180 -38.27 -26.31 -21.22
CA LYS A 180 -38.60 -27.40 -20.27
C LYS A 180 -39.82 -28.25 -20.69
N THR A 181 -40.29 -28.16 -21.92
CA THR A 181 -41.64 -28.61 -22.29
C THR A 181 -41.73 -29.99 -22.94
N SER A 182 -40.62 -30.64 -23.32
CA SER A 182 -40.64 -32.02 -23.82
C SER A 182 -39.60 -32.95 -23.16
N SER A 183 -39.85 -34.26 -23.23
CA SER A 183 -38.93 -35.32 -22.79
C SER A 183 -37.56 -35.24 -23.51
N ASP A 184 -37.58 -34.92 -24.82
CA ASP A 184 -36.38 -34.81 -25.64
C ASP A 184 -35.53 -33.59 -25.24
N ASP A 185 -36.20 -32.53 -24.76
CA ASP A 185 -35.51 -31.38 -24.17
C ASP A 185 -34.78 -31.75 -22.87
N ALA A 186 -35.30 -32.69 -22.08
CA ALA A 186 -34.66 -33.09 -20.82
C ALA A 186 -33.31 -33.77 -21.04
N GLU A 187 -33.20 -34.64 -22.05
CA GLU A 187 -31.93 -35.29 -22.41
C GLU A 187 -30.94 -34.28 -23.03
N ALA A 188 -31.41 -33.38 -23.89
CA ALA A 188 -30.60 -32.30 -24.44
C ALA A 188 -30.07 -31.35 -23.35
N ILE A 189 -30.88 -31.05 -22.33
CA ILE A 189 -30.50 -30.26 -21.16
C ILE A 189 -29.41 -30.99 -20.36
N ILE A 190 -29.60 -32.29 -20.06
CA ILE A 190 -28.61 -33.09 -19.32
C ILE A 190 -27.28 -33.15 -20.08
N ASN A 191 -27.32 -33.37 -21.40
CA ASN A 191 -26.12 -33.41 -22.23
C ASN A 191 -25.42 -32.05 -22.32
N CYS A 192 -26.18 -30.94 -22.36
CA CYS A 192 -25.63 -29.59 -22.29
C CYS A 192 -24.90 -29.34 -20.96
N TYR A 193 -25.54 -29.68 -19.83
CA TYR A 193 -24.91 -29.51 -18.51
C TYR A 193 -23.70 -30.42 -18.34
N ASN A 194 -23.75 -31.68 -18.80
CA ASN A 194 -22.64 -32.61 -18.74
C ASN A 194 -21.45 -32.15 -19.60
N GLY A 195 -21.72 -31.68 -20.83
CA GLY A 195 -20.69 -31.15 -21.73
C GLY A 195 -20.08 -29.83 -21.27
N THR A 196 -20.80 -29.03 -20.47
CA THR A 196 -20.32 -27.74 -19.95
C THR A 196 -19.82 -27.80 -18.51
N ARG A 197 -20.03 -28.93 -17.80
CA ARG A 197 -19.72 -29.11 -16.36
C ARG A 197 -18.30 -28.72 -15.99
N VAL A 198 -17.30 -29.17 -16.75
CA VAL A 198 -15.87 -28.88 -16.47
C VAL A 198 -15.60 -27.39 -16.56
N SER A 199 -16.06 -26.75 -17.64
CA SER A 199 -15.89 -25.31 -17.88
C SER A 199 -16.63 -24.47 -16.84
N ARG A 200 -17.87 -24.85 -16.50
CA ARG A 200 -18.69 -24.19 -15.45
C ARG A 200 -18.01 -24.30 -14.08
N ASN A 201 -17.50 -25.47 -13.72
CA ASN A 201 -16.77 -25.65 -12.45
C ASN A 201 -15.48 -24.83 -12.41
N LYS A 202 -14.74 -24.74 -13.52
CA LYS A 202 -13.56 -23.90 -13.62
C LYS A 202 -13.91 -22.42 -13.46
N ALA A 203 -14.95 -21.95 -14.14
CA ALA A 203 -15.45 -20.57 -14.03
C ALA A 203 -15.94 -20.26 -12.61
N LEU A 204 -16.69 -21.17 -11.97
CA LEU A 204 -17.15 -21.01 -10.60
C LEU A 204 -16.00 -20.90 -9.61
N ARG A 205 -14.95 -21.73 -9.75
CA ARG A 205 -13.74 -21.63 -8.93
C ARG A 205 -13.03 -20.29 -9.14
N SER A 206 -12.92 -19.84 -10.38
CA SER A 206 -12.34 -18.53 -10.72
C SER A 206 -13.12 -17.38 -10.07
N LYS A 207 -14.44 -17.35 -10.26
CA LYS A 207 -15.37 -16.39 -9.65
C LYS A 207 -15.22 -16.36 -8.13
N LYS A 208 -15.25 -17.52 -7.46
CA LYS A 208 -15.08 -17.61 -6.00
C LYS A 208 -13.75 -17.02 -5.53
N ARG A 209 -12.66 -17.35 -6.21
CA ARG A 209 -11.33 -16.81 -5.88
C ARG A 209 -11.27 -15.29 -6.05
N LYS A 210 -11.65 -14.78 -7.22
CA LYS A 210 -11.59 -13.33 -7.53
C LYS A 210 -12.54 -12.52 -6.65
N SER A 211 -13.72 -13.05 -6.33
CA SER A 211 -14.65 -12.43 -5.38
C SER A 211 -14.07 -12.37 -3.96
N SER A 212 -13.34 -13.40 -3.53
CA SER A 212 -12.65 -13.39 -2.24
C SER A 212 -11.58 -12.30 -2.18
N ASP A 213 -10.74 -12.22 -3.22
CA ASP A 213 -9.69 -11.19 -3.32
C ASP A 213 -10.30 -9.78 -3.32
N TYR A 214 -11.38 -9.58 -4.08
CA TYR A 214 -12.14 -8.32 -4.11
C TYR A 214 -12.70 -7.95 -2.74
N LYS A 215 -13.40 -8.87 -2.07
CA LYS A 215 -13.97 -8.64 -0.74
C LYS A 215 -12.90 -8.27 0.28
N TYR A 216 -11.76 -8.96 0.24
CA TYR A 216 -10.63 -8.64 1.11
C TYR A 216 -10.15 -7.21 0.88
N LEU A 217 -9.79 -6.82 -0.36
CA LEU A 217 -9.30 -5.46 -0.62
C LEU A 217 -10.34 -4.39 -0.26
N MET A 218 -11.58 -4.57 -0.69
CA MET A 218 -12.63 -3.57 -0.47
C MET A 218 -13.00 -3.41 1.01
N SER A 219 -12.90 -4.49 1.80
CA SER A 219 -13.07 -4.38 3.26
C SER A 219 -12.03 -3.47 3.93
N GLN A 220 -10.90 -3.21 3.26
CA GLN A 220 -9.82 -2.37 3.76
C GLN A 220 -9.83 -0.96 3.15
N ALA A 221 -10.65 -0.71 2.12
CA ALA A 221 -10.67 0.54 1.37
C ALA A 221 -10.97 1.76 2.26
N GLU A 222 -11.95 1.66 3.15
CA GLU A 222 -12.30 2.76 4.07
C GLU A 222 -11.18 3.09 5.06
N ILE A 223 -10.45 2.07 5.54
CA ILE A 223 -9.32 2.28 6.44
C ILE A 223 -8.17 2.96 5.70
N LEU A 224 -7.91 2.53 4.46
CA LEU A 224 -6.88 3.12 3.60
C LEU A 224 -7.22 4.55 3.20
N LYS A 225 -8.49 4.82 2.88
CA LYS A 225 -8.97 6.17 2.57
C LYS A 225 -8.76 7.10 3.77
N LYS A 226 -9.19 6.70 4.96
CA LYS A 226 -8.97 7.47 6.20
C LYS A 226 -7.49 7.64 6.52
N ALA A 227 -6.66 6.63 6.26
CA ALA A 227 -5.22 6.73 6.44
C ALA A 227 -4.59 7.83 5.55
N ARG A 228 -5.03 7.94 4.29
CA ARG A 228 -4.63 9.01 3.36
C ARG A 228 -5.10 10.41 3.78
N GLU A 229 -6.13 10.49 4.62
CA GLU A 229 -6.67 11.77 5.13
C GLU A 229 -5.94 12.24 6.40
N ILE A 230 -5.46 11.30 7.24
CA ILE A 230 -4.81 11.58 8.53
C ILE A 230 -3.39 12.10 8.34
N GLU A 231 -2.65 11.47 7.46
CA GLU A 231 -1.41 12.04 6.98
C GLU A 231 -1.79 12.89 5.77
N GLN A 232 -1.53 14.20 5.77
CA GLN A 232 -1.54 14.97 4.53
C GLN A 232 -0.42 14.40 3.62
N TRP A 233 -0.78 13.38 2.83
CA TRP A 233 0.11 12.67 1.90
C TRP A 233 0.67 13.59 0.82
#